data_AF-A0A354XUK6-F1
#
_entry.id   AF-A0A354XUK6-F1
#
_cell.length_a   1.000
_cell.length_b   1.000
_cell.length_c   1.000
_cell.angle_alpha   90.00
_cell.angle_beta   90.00
_cell.angle_gamma   90.00
#
_symmetry.space_group_name_H-M   'P 1'
#
loop_
_entity.id
_entity.type
_entity.pdbx_description
1 polymer ?
#
loop_
_entity_poly.entity_id
_entity_poly.type
_entity_poly.pdbx_seq_one_letter_code
_entity_poly.pdbx_strand_id
1 'polypeptide(L)'
;MVVASVLAQDSLRRELDSLTYQQYLNKDYKNLIETGKKAREQHINFYYLNYRTAIAYYELKNYAKAAEFYRKTLAETPDDPILQESLYYSYLLSGQKENAAIVARSLAPHTQVTIGYKPSSVDYILLSGGYMTNDNTPDIHSDFAGNDSVNQYRDMIFTSLGLGFNLSSRSRFKLGYQV
;
A
#
# COMPACT_ATOMS: atom_id res chain seq x y z
N MET A 1 -16.06 42.20 -1.25
CA MET A 1 -14.68 41.67 -1.32
C MET A 1 -14.63 40.15 -1.55
N VAL A 2 -15.55 39.35 -0.99
CA VAL A 2 -15.60 37.88 -1.17
C VAL A 2 -15.93 37.43 -2.60
N VAL A 3 -16.79 38.16 -3.32
CA VAL A 3 -17.18 37.77 -4.70
C VAL A 3 -16.00 37.87 -5.67
N ALA A 4 -15.15 38.89 -5.54
CA ALA A 4 -13.98 39.08 -6.40
C ALA A 4 -12.92 37.99 -6.18
N SER A 5 -12.72 37.53 -4.95
CA SER A 5 -11.77 36.44 -4.65
C SER A 5 -12.26 35.07 -5.15
N VAL A 6 -13.57 34.81 -5.07
CA VAL A 6 -14.17 33.57 -5.60
C VAL A 6 -14.09 33.53 -7.13
N LEU A 7 -14.38 34.65 -7.80
CA LEU A 7 -14.28 34.75 -9.26
C LEU A 7 -12.84 34.55 -9.77
N ALA A 8 -11.85 35.13 -9.06
CA ALA A 8 -10.43 34.95 -9.38
C ALA A 8 -9.97 33.49 -9.18
N GLN A 9 -10.46 32.82 -8.14
CA GLN A 9 -10.13 31.42 -7.88
C GLN A 9 -10.77 30.49 -8.92
N ASP A 10 -12.00 30.78 -9.36
CA ASP A 10 -12.69 29.99 -10.38
C ASP A 10 -12.09 30.18 -11.78
N SER A 11 -11.65 31.40 -12.14
CA SER A 11 -10.87 31.61 -13.37
C SER A 11 -9.56 30.85 -13.36
N LEU A 12 -8.83 30.88 -12.23
CA LEU A 12 -7.57 30.17 -12.08
C LEU A 12 -7.76 28.64 -12.13
N ARG A 13 -8.85 28.13 -11.56
CA ARG A 13 -9.19 26.70 -11.65
C ARG A 13 -9.39 26.25 -13.09
N ARG A 14 -10.08 27.04 -13.92
CA ARG A 14 -10.27 26.75 -15.36
C ARG A 14 -8.95 26.78 -16.12
N GLU A 15 -8.09 27.75 -15.82
CA GLU A 15 -6.77 27.85 -16.44
C GLU A 15 -5.91 26.62 -16.11
N LEU A 16 -5.87 26.23 -14.84
CA LEU A 16 -5.15 25.04 -14.38
C LEU A 16 -5.71 23.74 -14.98
N ASP A 17 -7.04 23.63 -15.14
CA ASP A 17 -7.65 22.48 -15.81
C ASP A 17 -7.19 22.38 -17.27
N SER A 18 -7.28 23.48 -18.02
CA SER A 18 -6.81 23.55 -19.42
C SER A 18 -5.33 23.23 -19.55
N LEU A 19 -4.49 23.85 -18.71
CA LEU A 19 -3.03 23.65 -18.72
C LEU A 19 -2.66 22.20 -18.41
N THR A 20 -3.22 21.61 -17.35
CA THR A 20 -2.91 20.23 -16.97
C THR A 20 -3.45 19.21 -17.96
N TYR A 21 -4.56 19.53 -18.64
CA TYR A 21 -5.06 18.71 -19.74
C TYR A 21 -4.11 18.74 -20.94
N GLN A 22 -3.62 19.92 -21.34
CA GLN A 22 -2.61 20.07 -22.39
C GLN A 22 -1.32 19.31 -22.04
N GLN A 23 -0.81 19.47 -20.82
CA GLN A 23 0.37 18.75 -20.35
C GLN A 23 0.17 17.23 -20.37
N TYR A 24 -1.02 16.76 -20.00
CA TYR A 24 -1.39 15.34 -20.08
C TYR A 24 -1.35 14.82 -21.52
N LEU A 25 -2.01 15.52 -22.45
CA LEU A 25 -2.03 15.14 -23.87
C LEU A 25 -0.62 15.12 -24.48
N ASN A 26 0.23 16.06 -24.09
CA ASN A 26 1.62 16.15 -24.54
C ASN A 26 2.55 15.17 -23.81
N LYS A 27 2.04 14.35 -22.87
CA LYS A 27 2.82 13.47 -21.99
C LYS A 27 3.90 14.20 -21.19
N ASP A 28 3.69 15.49 -20.94
CA ASP A 28 4.58 16.34 -20.15
C ASP A 28 4.31 16.15 -18.65
N TYR A 29 4.51 14.92 -18.19
CA TYR A 29 4.14 14.47 -16.86
C TYR A 29 4.92 15.20 -15.75
N LYS A 30 6.17 15.59 -16.02
CA LYS A 30 6.99 16.35 -15.07
C LYS A 30 6.39 17.73 -14.80
N ASN A 31 6.06 18.47 -15.86
CA ASN A 31 5.45 19.78 -15.68
C ASN A 31 4.02 19.67 -15.15
N LEU A 32 3.27 18.63 -15.51
CA LEU A 32 1.94 18.37 -14.93
C LEU A 32 2.01 18.25 -13.41
N ILE A 33 2.96 17.47 -12.89
CA ILE A 33 3.18 17.30 -11.46
C ILE A 33 3.56 18.63 -10.80
N GLU A 34 4.45 19.41 -11.41
CA GLU A 34 4.85 20.74 -10.92
C GLU A 34 3.66 21.71 -10.87
N THR A 35 2.87 21.79 -11.95
CA THR A 35 1.62 22.58 -12.00
C THR A 35 0.68 22.15 -10.87
N GLY A 36 0.49 20.84 -10.67
CA GLY A 36 -0.37 20.33 -9.62
C GLY A 36 0.13 20.63 -8.21
N LYS A 37 1.45 20.68 -7.96
CA LYS A 37 1.99 21.11 -6.66
C LYS A 37 1.66 22.58 -6.39
N LYS A 38 1.94 23.46 -7.37
CA LYS A 38 1.66 24.91 -7.26
C LYS A 38 0.17 25.18 -7.02
N ALA A 39 -0.71 24.45 -7.71
CA ALA A 39 -2.15 24.52 -7.49
C ALA A 39 -2.52 24.20 -6.02
N ARG A 40 -1.93 23.14 -5.45
CA ARG A 40 -2.19 22.73 -4.06
C ARG A 40 -1.63 23.70 -3.01
N GLU A 41 -0.50 24.34 -3.28
CA GLU A 41 0.04 25.42 -2.44
C GLU A 41 -0.94 26.60 -2.33
N GLN A 42 -1.77 26.79 -3.35
CA GLN A 42 -2.84 27.79 -3.39
C GLN A 42 -4.21 27.22 -2.96
N HIS A 43 -4.21 26.04 -2.32
CA HIS A 43 -5.43 25.32 -1.90
C HIS A 43 -6.41 24.99 -3.04
N ILE A 44 -5.93 24.91 -4.28
CA ILE A 44 -6.74 24.52 -5.44
C ILE A 44 -6.63 23.01 -5.63
N ASN A 45 -7.77 22.33 -5.53
CA ASN A 45 -7.88 20.90 -5.72
C ASN A 45 -9.20 20.59 -6.43
N PHE A 46 -9.17 19.67 -7.40
CA PHE A 46 -10.37 19.17 -8.08
C PHE A 46 -10.08 17.81 -8.72
N TYR A 47 -11.15 17.08 -9.03
CA TYR A 47 -11.12 15.73 -9.58
C TYR A 47 -10.08 15.52 -10.69
N TYR A 48 -10.20 16.26 -11.80
CA TYR A 48 -9.35 16.07 -12.98
C TYR A 48 -7.87 16.39 -12.72
N LEU A 49 -7.57 17.35 -11.85
CA LEU A 49 -6.20 17.64 -11.44
C LEU A 49 -5.58 16.44 -10.73
N ASN A 50 -6.31 15.82 -9.80
CA ASN A 50 -5.82 14.63 -9.09
C ASN A 50 -5.71 13.43 -10.03
N TYR A 51 -6.70 13.22 -10.88
CA TYR A 51 -6.70 12.11 -11.82
C TYR A 51 -5.50 12.17 -12.77
N ARG A 52 -5.27 13.32 -13.42
CA ARG A 52 -4.12 13.50 -14.33
C ARG A 52 -2.79 13.46 -13.58
N THR A 53 -2.74 13.96 -12.33
CA THR A 53 -1.55 13.82 -11.49
C THR A 53 -1.25 12.35 -11.16
N ALA A 54 -2.28 11.54 -10.88
CA ALA A 54 -2.12 10.12 -10.64
C ALA A 54 -1.52 9.40 -11.85
N ILE A 55 -2.05 9.67 -13.04
CA ILE A 55 -1.53 9.12 -14.30
C ILE A 55 -0.08 9.60 -14.52
N ALA A 56 0.21 10.88 -14.34
CA ALA A 56 1.57 11.41 -14.50
C ALA A 56 2.58 10.70 -13.58
N TYR A 57 2.23 10.45 -12.32
CA TYR A 57 3.10 9.68 -11.42
C TYR A 57 3.22 8.21 -11.84
N TYR A 58 2.13 7.59 -12.30
CA TYR A 58 2.12 6.21 -12.77
C TYR A 58 3.06 6.03 -13.97
N GLU A 59 2.96 6.91 -14.95
CA GLU A 59 3.78 6.93 -16.17
C GLU A 59 5.27 7.15 -15.87
N LEU A 60 5.56 7.97 -14.86
CA LEU A 60 6.92 8.17 -14.35
C LEU A 60 7.39 7.06 -13.39
N LYS A 61 6.64 5.95 -13.29
CA LYS A 61 6.91 4.77 -12.44
C LYS A 61 6.99 5.07 -10.94
N ASN A 62 6.46 6.21 -10.50
CA ASN A 62 6.29 6.52 -9.09
C ASN A 62 4.93 6.00 -8.61
N TYR A 63 4.79 4.68 -8.58
CA TYR A 63 3.52 4.00 -8.32
C TYR A 63 2.99 4.27 -6.91
N ALA A 64 3.86 4.55 -5.93
CA ALA A 64 3.44 4.89 -4.58
C ALA A 64 2.67 6.23 -4.53
N LYS A 65 3.18 7.26 -5.21
CA LYS A 65 2.46 8.54 -5.33
C LYS A 65 1.25 8.42 -6.25
N ALA A 66 1.33 7.64 -7.32
CA ALA A 66 0.19 7.36 -8.19
C ALA A 66 -0.98 6.79 -7.37
N ALA A 67 -0.73 5.79 -6.53
CA ALA A 67 -1.74 5.20 -5.64
C ALA A 67 -2.37 6.23 -4.68
N GLU A 68 -1.57 7.16 -4.14
CA GLU A 68 -2.10 8.22 -3.28
C GLU A 68 -3.12 9.11 -4.01
N PHE A 69 -2.81 9.52 -5.23
CA PHE A 69 -3.70 10.36 -6.03
C PHE A 69 -4.89 9.58 -6.57
N TYR A 70 -4.72 8.36 -7.06
CA TYR A 70 -5.84 7.50 -7.46
C TYR A 70 -6.81 7.27 -6.31
N ARG A 71 -6.33 7.05 -5.09
CA ARG A 71 -7.19 6.92 -3.90
C ARG A 71 -7.99 8.19 -3.63
N LYS A 72 -7.40 9.38 -3.80
CA LYS A 72 -8.11 10.66 -3.64
C LYS A 72 -9.21 10.81 -4.70
N THR A 73 -8.90 10.52 -5.96
CA THR A 73 -9.85 10.58 -7.07
C THR A 73 -11.00 9.57 -6.89
N LEU A 74 -10.68 8.35 -6.45
CA LEU A 74 -11.65 7.30 -6.21
C LEU A 74 -12.62 7.64 -5.06
N ALA A 75 -12.21 8.45 -4.08
CA ALA A 75 -13.12 8.89 -3.02
C ALA A 75 -14.30 9.73 -3.55
N GLU A 76 -14.14 10.39 -4.69
CA GLU A 76 -15.20 11.15 -5.37
C GLU A 76 -16.04 10.26 -6.31
N THR A 77 -15.48 9.13 -6.76
CA THR A 77 -16.10 8.19 -7.70
C THR A 77 -15.86 6.73 -7.29
N PRO A 78 -16.41 6.26 -6.16
CA PRO A 78 -16.02 4.99 -5.55
C PRO A 78 -16.24 3.75 -6.43
N ASP A 79 -17.19 3.86 -7.36
CA ASP A 79 -17.63 2.77 -8.24
C ASP A 79 -16.97 2.80 -9.62
N ASP A 80 -16.00 3.68 -9.88
CA ASP A 80 -15.27 3.72 -11.17
C ASP A 80 -14.32 2.52 -11.28
N PRO A 81 -14.61 1.53 -12.16
CA PRO A 81 -13.82 0.31 -12.26
C PRO A 81 -12.40 0.57 -12.79
N ILE A 82 -12.22 1.59 -13.65
CA ILE A 82 -10.92 1.94 -14.24
C ILE A 82 -10.02 2.53 -13.16
N LEU A 83 -10.58 3.38 -12.30
CA LEU A 83 -9.85 3.93 -11.15
C LEU A 83 -9.48 2.86 -10.12
N GLN A 84 -10.40 1.94 -9.81
CA GLN A 84 -10.11 0.84 -8.90
C GLN A 84 -9.00 -0.07 -9.44
N GLU A 85 -9.03 -0.39 -10.73
CA GLU A 85 -7.98 -1.17 -11.40
C GLU A 85 -6.64 -0.41 -11.43
N SER A 86 -6.65 0.88 -11.75
CA SER A 86 -5.46 1.73 -11.74
C SER A 86 -4.82 1.81 -10.35
N LEU A 87 -5.66 1.91 -9.31
CA LEU A 87 -5.22 1.89 -7.91
C LEU A 87 -4.63 0.53 -7.51
N TYR A 88 -5.28 -0.57 -7.93
CA TYR A 88 -4.79 -1.93 -7.71
C TYR A 88 -3.37 -2.12 -8.28
N TYR A 89 -3.15 -1.77 -9.56
CA TYR A 89 -1.84 -1.89 -10.19
C TYR A 89 -0.81 -0.95 -9.55
N SER A 90 -1.20 0.27 -9.19
CA SER A 90 -0.31 1.20 -8.49
C SER A 90 0.17 0.63 -7.14
N TYR A 91 -0.71 -0.02 -6.38
CA TYR A 91 -0.31 -0.70 -5.15
C TYR A 91 0.58 -1.91 -5.41
N LEU A 92 0.24 -2.74 -6.40
CA LEU A 92 1.01 -3.92 -6.75
C LEU A 92 2.45 -3.57 -7.16
N LEU A 93 2.59 -2.58 -8.06
CA LEU A 93 3.87 -2.16 -8.63
C LEU A 93 4.73 -1.35 -7.64
N SER A 94 4.13 -0.78 -6.60
CA SER A 94 4.85 -0.16 -5.47
C SER A 94 5.20 -1.13 -4.34
N GLY A 95 4.88 -2.43 -4.49
CA GLY A 95 5.15 -3.45 -3.47
C GLY A 95 4.18 -3.45 -2.30
N GLN A 96 3.11 -2.65 -2.33
CA GLN A 96 2.08 -2.58 -1.31
C GLN A 96 1.05 -3.72 -1.50
N LYS A 97 1.52 -4.97 -1.41
CA LYS A 97 0.74 -6.18 -1.72
C LYS A 97 -0.54 -6.30 -0.91
N GLU A 98 -0.50 -5.91 0.36
CA GLU A 98 -1.67 -5.86 1.24
C GLU A 98 -2.73 -4.92 0.68
N ASN A 99 -2.38 -3.67 0.38
CA ASN A 99 -3.32 -2.70 -0.16
C ASN A 99 -3.86 -3.13 -1.52
N ALA A 100 -3.02 -3.72 -2.38
CA ALA A 100 -3.46 -4.30 -3.64
C ALA A 100 -4.49 -5.41 -3.42
N ALA A 101 -4.25 -6.34 -2.49
CA ALA A 101 -5.20 -7.41 -2.17
C ALA A 101 -6.53 -6.88 -1.61
N ILE A 102 -6.50 -5.80 -0.82
CA ILE A 102 -7.71 -5.14 -0.31
C ILE A 102 -8.55 -4.60 -1.47
N VAL A 103 -7.93 -3.86 -2.39
CA VAL A 103 -8.62 -3.29 -3.56
C VAL A 103 -9.13 -4.40 -4.46
N ALA A 104 -8.32 -5.44 -4.71
CA ALA A 104 -8.71 -6.55 -5.58
C ALA A 104 -9.97 -7.27 -5.10
N ARG A 105 -10.15 -7.43 -3.77
CA ARG A 105 -11.37 -8.04 -3.19
C ARG A 105 -12.63 -7.21 -3.40
N SER A 106 -12.52 -5.89 -3.51
CA SER A 106 -13.66 -5.01 -3.74
C SER A 106 -14.02 -4.86 -5.22
N LEU A 107 -13.16 -5.34 -6.14
CA LEU A 107 -13.44 -5.30 -7.57
C LEU A 107 -14.58 -6.23 -7.95
N ALA A 108 -15.26 -5.91 -9.05
CA ALA A 108 -16.26 -6.80 -9.63
C ALA A 108 -15.65 -8.16 -10.02
N PRO A 109 -16.41 -9.28 -9.95
CA PRO A 109 -15.89 -10.62 -10.20
C PRO A 109 -15.18 -10.77 -11.55
N HIS A 110 -15.70 -10.14 -12.60
CA HIS A 110 -15.08 -10.17 -13.93
C HIS A 110 -13.68 -9.53 -13.93
N THR A 111 -13.51 -8.40 -13.22
CA THR A 111 -12.21 -7.72 -13.10
C THR A 111 -11.23 -8.55 -12.29
N GLN A 112 -11.68 -9.21 -11.21
CA GLN A 112 -10.83 -10.11 -10.41
C GLN A 112 -10.24 -11.24 -11.27
N VAL A 113 -11.03 -11.81 -12.17
CA VAL A 113 -10.58 -12.84 -13.12
C VAL A 113 -9.55 -12.27 -14.09
N THR A 114 -9.79 -11.09 -14.67
CA THR A 114 -8.87 -10.42 -15.61
C THR A 114 -7.50 -10.17 -15.00
N ILE A 115 -7.45 -9.70 -13.76
CA ILE A 115 -6.18 -9.43 -13.05
C ILE A 115 -5.55 -10.68 -12.43
N GLY A 116 -6.20 -11.84 -12.54
CA GLY A 116 -5.73 -13.10 -11.96
C GLY A 116 -5.79 -13.15 -10.42
N TYR A 117 -6.63 -12.32 -9.79
CA TYR A 117 -6.77 -12.31 -8.34
C TYR A 117 -7.55 -13.54 -7.86
N LYS A 118 -6.93 -14.32 -6.97
CA LYS A 118 -7.57 -15.47 -6.30
C LYS A 118 -7.53 -15.24 -4.79
N PRO A 119 -8.67 -15.04 -4.12
CA PRO A 119 -8.68 -14.93 -2.67
C PRO A 119 -8.26 -16.27 -2.05
N SER A 120 -7.39 -16.22 -1.04
CA SER A 120 -6.98 -17.37 -0.23
C SER A 120 -7.21 -17.12 1.24
N SER A 121 -7.86 -18.07 1.91
CA SER A 121 -8.01 -18.08 3.37
C SER A 121 -6.71 -18.49 4.07
N VAL A 122 -5.79 -19.15 3.37
CA VAL A 122 -4.44 -19.49 3.87
C VAL A 122 -3.46 -18.40 3.42
N ASP A 123 -2.75 -17.81 4.39
CA ASP A 123 -1.71 -16.81 4.14
C ASP A 123 -0.35 -17.48 3.92
N TYR A 124 0.06 -18.35 4.85
CA TYR A 124 1.31 -19.09 4.73
C TYR A 124 1.29 -20.42 5.48
N ILE A 125 2.16 -21.32 5.05
CA ILE A 125 2.63 -22.50 5.79
C ILE A 125 4.15 -22.37 5.82
N LEU A 126 4.73 -22.37 7.02
CA LEU A 126 6.17 -22.24 7.24
C LEU A 126 6.67 -23.44 8.01
N LEU A 127 7.63 -24.15 7.42
CA LEU A 127 8.42 -25.15 8.12
C LEU A 127 9.86 -24.63 8.18
N SER A 128 10.37 -24.44 9.38
CA SER A 128 11.74 -23.99 9.61
C SER A 128 12.44 -24.89 10.62
N GLY A 129 13.75 -24.99 10.51
CA GLY A 129 14.57 -25.68 11.48
C GLY A 129 16.02 -25.22 11.34
N GLY A 130 16.80 -25.45 12.38
CA GLY A 130 18.18 -25.00 12.40
C GLY A 130 18.92 -25.45 13.65
N TYR A 131 20.19 -25.07 13.69
CA TYR A 131 21.09 -25.28 14.82
C TYR A 131 21.50 -23.92 15.36
N MET A 132 21.37 -23.72 16.66
CA MET A 132 21.84 -22.53 17.37
C MET A 132 23.01 -22.94 18.24
N THR A 133 24.14 -22.24 18.13
CA THR A 133 25.31 -22.41 19.01
C THR A 133 25.23 -21.42 20.15
N ASN A 134 25.65 -21.81 21.35
CA ASN A 134 25.73 -20.91 22.49
C ASN A 134 27.03 -21.10 23.28
N ASP A 135 27.87 -20.05 23.29
CA ASP A 135 29.14 -20.01 24.02
C ASP A 135 29.02 -19.35 25.41
N ASN A 136 27.79 -19.03 25.85
CA ASN A 136 27.55 -18.32 27.10
C ASN A 136 27.59 -19.27 28.30
N THR A 137 28.48 -18.98 29.25
CA THR A 137 28.69 -19.76 30.48
C THR A 137 28.30 -18.93 31.72
N PRO A 138 27.00 -18.71 32.01
CA PRO A 138 26.62 -17.98 33.20
C PRO A 138 26.94 -18.80 34.47
N ASP A 139 27.43 -18.13 35.52
CA ASP A 139 27.50 -18.71 36.86
C ASP A 139 26.07 -18.89 37.40
N ILE A 140 25.52 -20.10 37.27
CA ILE A 140 24.17 -20.43 37.74
C ILE A 140 24.23 -20.63 39.26
N HIS A 141 23.92 -19.58 40.03
CA HIS A 141 23.61 -19.72 41.45
C HIS A 141 22.27 -20.44 41.63
N SER A 142 22.30 -21.62 42.23
CA SER A 142 21.20 -22.59 42.37
C SER A 142 20.11 -22.21 43.38
N ASP A 143 19.98 -20.93 43.76
CA ASP A 143 19.18 -20.55 44.94
C ASP A 143 17.71 -20.20 44.64
N PHE A 144 17.25 -20.38 43.40
CA PHE A 144 15.84 -20.21 43.04
C PHE A 144 15.25 -21.51 42.48
N ALA A 145 14.44 -22.18 43.31
CA ALA A 145 13.61 -23.31 42.89
C ALA A 145 12.59 -22.82 41.84
N GLY A 146 12.73 -23.31 40.60
CA GLY A 146 11.84 -22.96 39.49
C GLY A 146 12.54 -22.59 38.17
N ASN A 147 13.86 -22.77 38.07
CA ASN A 147 14.61 -22.38 36.89
C ASN A 147 14.51 -23.43 35.76
N ASP A 148 13.42 -23.40 34.99
CA ASP A 148 13.26 -24.03 33.67
C ASP A 148 14.19 -23.40 32.59
N SER A 149 15.36 -22.88 32.98
CA SER A 149 16.27 -22.09 32.15
C SER A 149 17.27 -22.93 31.33
N VAL A 150 17.14 -24.26 31.34
CA VAL A 150 18.18 -25.18 30.86
C VAL A 150 18.37 -25.17 29.34
N ASN A 151 17.38 -24.73 28.55
CA ASN A 151 17.47 -24.72 27.08
C ASN A 151 18.07 -23.44 26.50
N GLN A 152 18.31 -22.39 27.30
CA GLN A 152 18.80 -21.11 26.79
C GLN A 152 20.33 -20.99 26.73
N TYR A 153 21.08 -21.87 27.41
CA TYR A 153 22.55 -21.78 27.56
C TYR A 153 23.29 -22.96 26.93
N ARG A 154 22.68 -23.63 25.94
CA ARG A 154 23.26 -24.78 25.26
C ARG A 154 23.01 -24.68 23.77
N ASP A 155 23.88 -25.34 23.01
CA ASP A 155 23.61 -25.63 21.61
C ASP A 155 22.27 -26.34 21.48
N MET A 156 21.44 -25.87 20.56
CA MET A 156 20.08 -26.36 20.40
C MET A 156 19.73 -26.55 18.93
N ILE A 157 19.20 -27.73 18.61
CA ILE A 157 18.46 -27.94 17.36
C ILE A 157 17.03 -27.48 17.63
N PHE A 158 16.50 -26.67 16.73
CA PHE A 158 15.10 -26.29 16.78
C PHE A 158 14.39 -26.67 15.50
N THR A 159 13.09 -26.94 15.63
CA THR A 159 12.18 -27.08 14.51
C THR A 159 10.92 -26.29 14.81
N SER A 160 10.34 -25.65 13.81
CA SER A 160 9.11 -24.90 13.97
C SER A 160 8.17 -25.03 12.79
N LEU A 161 6.90 -25.11 13.11
CA LEU A 161 5.78 -25.11 12.18
C LEU A 161 4.95 -23.85 12.42
N GLY A 162 4.76 -23.05 11.39
CA GLY A 162 3.91 -21.88 11.38
C GLY A 162 2.76 -22.01 10.38
N LEU A 163 1.56 -21.65 10.80
CA LEU A 163 0.37 -21.56 9.96
C LEU A 163 -0.21 -20.14 10.05
N GLY A 164 -0.54 -19.55 8.90
CA GLY A 164 -1.18 -18.25 8.80
C GLY A 164 -2.50 -18.32 8.06
N PHE A 165 -3.53 -17.68 8.60
CA PHE A 165 -4.87 -17.60 8.01
C PHE A 165 -5.30 -16.14 7.84
N ASN A 166 -5.86 -15.81 6.68
CA ASN A 166 -6.48 -14.52 6.42
C ASN A 166 -7.92 -14.52 6.96
N LEU A 167 -8.19 -13.78 8.04
CA LEU A 167 -9.54 -13.63 8.59
C LEU A 167 -10.33 -12.53 7.87
N SER A 168 -9.64 -11.48 7.42
CA SER A 168 -10.23 -10.36 6.69
C SER A 168 -9.22 -9.71 5.75
N SER A 169 -9.62 -8.59 5.14
CA SER A 169 -8.73 -7.70 4.37
C SER A 169 -7.63 -7.04 5.21
N ARG A 170 -7.77 -6.98 6.53
CA ARG A 170 -6.81 -6.30 7.43
C ARG A 170 -6.42 -7.12 8.65
N SER A 171 -6.95 -8.33 8.79
CA SER A 171 -6.74 -9.17 9.97
C SER A 171 -6.27 -10.55 9.55
N ARG A 172 -5.22 -11.03 10.24
CA ARG A 172 -4.66 -12.36 10.03
C ARG A 172 -4.52 -13.07 11.38
N PHE A 173 -4.76 -14.37 11.38
CA PHE A 173 -4.55 -15.25 12.51
C PHE A 173 -3.30 -16.10 12.25
N LYS A 174 -2.41 -16.20 13.23
CA LYS A 174 -1.14 -16.91 13.12
C LYS A 174 -1.01 -17.89 14.26
N LEU A 175 -0.72 -19.14 13.94
CA LEU A 175 -0.37 -20.19 14.88
C LEU A 175 1.07 -20.61 14.61
N GLY A 176 1.83 -20.80 15.67
CA GLY A 176 3.21 -21.26 15.60
C GLY A 176 3.49 -22.22 16.73
N TYR A 177 4.22 -23.28 16.43
CA TYR A 177 4.77 -24.20 17.41
C TYR A 177 6.26 -24.40 17.12
N GLN A 178 7.08 -24.30 18.16
CA GLN A 178 8.53 -24.52 18.07
C GLN A 178 8.92 -25.56 19.13
N VAL A 179 9.71 -26.53 18.69
CA VAL A 179 10.38 -27.55 19.52
C VAL A 179 11.86 -27.28 19.51
#